data_AF-A0A3B4D0E1-F1
#
_entry.id   AF-A0A3B4D0E1-F1
#
_cell.length_a   1.000
_cell.length_b   1.000
_cell.length_c   1.000
_cell.angle_alpha   90.00
_cell.angle_beta   90.00
_cell.angle_gamma   90.00
#
_symmetry.space_group_name_H-M   'P 1'
#
loop_
_entity.id
_entity.type
_entity.pdbx_description
1 polymer ?
#
loop_
_entity_poly.entity_id
_entity_poly.type
_entity_poly.pdbx_seq_one_letter_code
_entity_poly.pdbx_strand_id
1 'polypeptide(L)'
;MLLLKIQPQAKFIQFFSRLVFQIVSIDQTKVVENVPDALAGYIPPVLLSSPTSVNVTLINKKSWRPEQAVVLFSSVASASDNTEELSQSILQGFTCSAVQNLPRSKVTQLVRACRPRPGRNKVFLKEPQVHIALLIQLILADGSNLTLTDFPADMLLYYKWVTDSQVNCGSYFRALGGADFSVLSSVLNRQSALFTNAKDCLGISGVSLNRTQVEVLGNMACTLDPTYIQNSDPLILEKLKNCGDLSVSQITAIQTLLFSGNSSYGNPSTWTQQTLDQLGILPLYLDQSFWGKFSSTTTTTFLRSFIPTLRKQKVQNWKLRTFGYYVTNSWFLDQISFFSLCLTACATGNITEATTADPLFPLGYESTQFDACLDNTFLKDNIAAITEKVIDSSFLTNILSKLNQLFPLGLSDGVVQILNAVSRVATVSDISKWNITTIDTLSSLMNSDNGDWTSDQSKAIIMKYLSVAVNTLGTAEINAIGSNLCSLDSSVLKSITAQSLKSANAMNVSSCSIDQKSALYSIANSSFSTQCSDPTPFYQLISSYLGNVHKKAMNKFSFHLSL
;
A
#
# COMPACT_ATOMS: atom_id res chain seq x y z
N MET A 1 -8.84 10.76 -27.17
CA MET A 1 -9.00 10.86 -25.70
C MET A 1 -9.57 9.56 -25.09
N LEU A 2 -9.10 8.38 -25.53
CA LEU A 2 -9.65 7.07 -25.12
C LEU A 2 -8.56 5.99 -24.89
N LEU A 3 -7.29 6.40 -24.71
CA LEU A 3 -6.14 5.50 -24.49
C LEU A 3 -5.57 5.54 -23.06
N LEU A 4 -6.26 6.13 -22.08
CA LEU A 4 -5.71 6.38 -20.72
C LEU A 4 -6.39 5.59 -19.60
N LYS A 5 -6.91 4.38 -19.88
CA LYS A 5 -7.34 3.43 -18.84
C LYS A 5 -6.81 2.01 -19.08
N ILE A 6 -5.60 1.90 -19.60
CA ILE A 6 -4.86 0.63 -19.66
C ILE A 6 -3.95 0.60 -18.43
N GLN A 7 -3.94 -0.54 -17.74
CA GLN A 7 -3.06 -0.86 -16.61
C GLN A 7 -1.65 -0.33 -16.86
N PRO A 8 -0.97 0.30 -15.88
CA PRO A 8 0.41 0.68 -16.07
C PRO A 8 1.26 -0.59 -16.06
N GLN A 9 1.38 -1.24 -17.21
CA GLN A 9 2.52 -2.09 -17.50
C GLN A 9 3.79 -1.25 -17.24
N ALA A 10 4.87 -1.88 -16.77
CA ALA A 10 6.13 -1.20 -16.45
C ALA A 10 6.60 -0.21 -17.54
N LYS A 11 6.31 -0.53 -18.81
CA LYS A 11 6.49 0.32 -20.00
C LYS A 11 5.93 1.75 -19.85
N PHE A 12 4.76 1.91 -19.23
CA PHE A 12 4.13 3.22 -19.08
C PHE A 12 4.80 4.08 -18.02
N ILE A 13 5.24 3.50 -16.90
CA ILE A 13 5.88 4.22 -15.78
C ILE A 13 7.15 4.92 -16.26
N GLN A 14 7.98 4.21 -17.04
CA GLN A 14 9.21 4.78 -17.57
C GLN A 14 8.99 5.77 -18.70
N PHE A 15 8.06 5.47 -19.62
CA PHE A 15 7.68 6.40 -20.66
C PHE A 15 7.26 7.75 -20.06
N PHE A 16 6.42 7.73 -19.02
CA PHE A 16 5.99 8.93 -18.32
C PHE A 16 7.14 9.63 -17.60
N SER A 17 8.03 8.89 -16.93
CA SER A 17 9.22 9.46 -16.31
C SER A 17 10.10 10.20 -17.32
N ARG A 18 10.43 9.55 -18.45
CA ARG A 18 11.23 10.15 -19.54
C ARG A 18 10.55 11.38 -20.14
N LEU A 19 9.25 11.31 -20.38
CA LEU A 19 8.47 12.42 -20.90
C LEU A 19 8.50 13.62 -19.95
N VAL A 20 8.35 13.38 -18.63
CA VAL A 20 8.47 14.46 -17.64
C VAL A 20 9.87 15.07 -17.63
N PHE A 21 10.93 14.27 -17.70
CA PHE A 21 12.29 14.81 -17.81
C PHE A 21 12.48 15.69 -19.05
N GLN A 22 11.92 15.31 -20.20
CA GLN A 22 11.96 16.13 -21.41
C GLN A 22 11.20 17.45 -21.20
N ILE A 23 10.00 17.42 -20.64
CA ILE A 23 9.21 18.63 -20.36
C ILE A 23 9.96 19.56 -19.40
N VAL A 24 10.49 19.03 -18.31
CA VAL A 24 11.26 19.76 -17.30
C VAL A 24 12.53 20.37 -17.88
N SER A 25 13.19 19.69 -18.82
CA SER A 25 14.42 20.18 -19.43
C SER A 25 14.24 21.45 -20.27
N ILE A 26 13.01 21.73 -20.72
CA ILE A 26 12.68 22.94 -21.48
C ILE A 26 12.75 24.17 -20.58
N ASP A 27 12.15 24.09 -19.39
CA ASP A 27 12.14 25.17 -18.41
C ASP A 27 11.94 24.60 -17.00
N GLN A 28 13.03 24.54 -16.23
CA GLN A 28 13.02 24.06 -14.85
C GLN A 28 12.33 25.04 -13.88
N THR A 29 12.01 26.26 -14.30
CA THR A 29 11.31 27.24 -13.46
C THR A 29 9.79 27.13 -13.56
N LYS A 30 9.27 26.45 -14.59
CA LYS A 30 7.84 26.30 -14.86
C LYS A 30 7.37 24.85 -14.82
N VAL A 31 8.00 24.04 -13.96
CA VAL A 31 7.77 22.59 -13.90
C VAL A 31 6.31 22.28 -13.57
N VAL A 32 5.70 23.03 -12.66
CA VAL A 32 4.30 22.82 -12.23
C VAL A 32 3.34 23.19 -13.38
N GLU A 33 3.61 24.27 -14.10
CA GLU A 33 2.82 24.74 -15.23
C GLU A 33 2.91 23.79 -16.43
N ASN A 34 4.12 23.35 -16.76
CA ASN A 34 4.39 22.61 -17.99
C ASN A 34 4.01 21.12 -17.89
N VAL A 35 4.10 20.52 -16.70
CA VAL A 35 3.83 19.08 -16.53
C VAL A 35 2.33 18.83 -16.34
N PRO A 36 1.67 18.04 -17.19
CA PRO A 36 0.25 17.70 -17.05
C PRO A 36 -0.07 17.01 -15.72
N ASP A 37 -1.31 17.17 -15.25
CA ASP A 37 -1.74 16.69 -13.92
C ASP A 37 -1.56 15.18 -13.72
N ALA A 38 -1.81 14.39 -14.78
CA ALA A 38 -1.63 12.94 -14.77
C ALA A 38 -0.15 12.50 -14.64
N LEU A 39 0.79 13.40 -14.93
CA LEU A 39 2.22 13.14 -14.90
C LEU A 39 2.93 13.78 -13.70
N ALA A 40 2.21 14.56 -12.89
CA ALA A 40 2.78 15.27 -11.75
C ALA A 40 3.53 14.34 -10.78
N GLY A 41 3.03 13.12 -10.58
CA GLY A 41 3.66 12.10 -9.74
C GLY A 41 5.05 11.62 -10.19
N TYR A 42 5.51 12.00 -11.39
CA TYR A 42 6.83 11.65 -11.91
C TYR A 42 7.86 12.80 -11.81
N ILE A 43 7.46 13.97 -11.31
CA ILE A 43 8.37 15.11 -11.13
C ILE A 43 9.34 14.80 -9.97
N PRO A 44 10.66 14.91 -10.18
CA PRO A 44 11.64 14.77 -9.10
C PRO A 44 11.36 15.75 -7.94
N PRO A 45 11.33 15.28 -6.67
CA PRO A 45 11.02 16.14 -5.52
C PRO A 45 11.94 17.36 -5.39
N VAL A 46 13.21 17.24 -5.76
CA VAL A 46 14.19 18.35 -5.70
C VAL A 46 13.80 19.55 -6.57
N LEU A 47 13.06 19.34 -7.66
CA LEU A 47 12.61 20.42 -8.54
C LEU A 47 11.43 21.20 -7.95
N LEU A 48 10.83 20.65 -6.90
CA LEU A 48 9.68 21.22 -6.22
C LEU A 48 10.08 21.94 -4.91
N SER A 49 11.36 21.93 -4.52
CA SER A 49 11.83 22.49 -3.25
C SER A 49 11.82 24.01 -3.19
N SER A 50 11.86 24.67 -4.34
CA SER A 50 12.01 26.12 -4.44
C SER A 50 11.30 26.63 -5.70
N PRO A 51 9.95 26.52 -5.75
CA PRO A 51 9.20 27.02 -6.91
C PRO A 51 9.38 28.53 -7.03
N THR A 52 9.63 29.01 -8.25
CA THR A 52 9.77 30.45 -8.56
C THR A 52 8.46 31.20 -8.37
N SER A 53 7.33 30.55 -8.65
CA SER A 53 5.98 31.04 -8.36
C SER A 53 5.09 29.92 -7.86
N VAL A 54 4.15 30.24 -6.97
CA VAL A 54 3.23 29.26 -6.38
C VAL A 54 1.80 29.56 -6.85
N ASN A 55 1.32 28.82 -7.84
CA ASN A 55 -0.07 28.86 -8.26
C ASN A 55 -0.86 27.76 -7.53
N VAL A 56 -1.49 28.11 -6.41
CA VAL A 56 -2.22 27.16 -5.53
C VAL A 56 -3.34 26.45 -6.29
N THR A 57 -4.09 27.16 -7.14
CA THR A 57 -5.20 26.59 -7.92
C THR A 57 -4.72 25.50 -8.88
N LEU A 58 -3.59 25.72 -9.55
CA LEU A 58 -3.00 24.72 -10.45
C LEU A 58 -2.45 23.54 -9.66
N ILE A 59 -1.72 23.80 -8.58
CA ILE A 59 -1.11 22.76 -7.74
C ILE A 59 -2.17 21.83 -7.15
N ASN A 60 -3.32 22.37 -6.73
CA ASN A 60 -4.41 21.58 -6.15
C ASN A 60 -5.07 20.60 -7.15
N LYS A 61 -4.96 20.85 -8.46
CA LYS A 61 -5.50 19.93 -9.48
C LYS A 61 -4.62 18.69 -9.68
N LYS A 62 -3.37 18.73 -9.22
CA LYS A 62 -2.38 17.67 -9.45
C LYS A 62 -2.39 16.59 -8.38
N SER A 63 -2.01 15.38 -8.80
CA SER A 63 -1.83 14.24 -7.90
C SER A 63 -0.37 14.09 -7.51
N TRP A 64 -0.04 14.57 -6.30
CA TRP A 64 1.31 14.51 -5.74
C TRP A 64 1.53 13.25 -4.91
N ARG A 65 2.74 12.69 -5.00
CA ARG A 65 3.21 11.63 -4.08
C ARG A 65 3.56 12.23 -2.71
N PRO A 66 3.55 11.44 -1.62
CA PRO A 66 3.89 11.94 -0.29
C PRO A 66 5.23 12.69 -0.25
N GLU A 67 6.30 12.11 -0.81
CA GLU A 67 7.63 12.72 -0.89
C GLU A 67 7.69 14.01 -1.72
N GLN A 68 6.83 14.18 -2.72
CA GLN A 68 6.71 15.45 -3.45
C GLN A 68 5.95 16.49 -2.62
N ALA A 69 4.85 16.08 -1.99
CA ALA A 69 3.99 16.93 -1.19
C ALA A 69 4.75 17.53 -0.01
N VAL A 70 5.57 16.73 0.69
CA VAL A 70 6.39 17.19 1.82
C VAL A 70 7.33 18.35 1.44
N VAL A 71 7.88 18.32 0.22
CA VAL A 71 8.79 19.34 -0.29
C VAL A 71 8.03 20.59 -0.76
N LEU A 72 6.87 20.42 -1.41
CA LEU A 72 6.01 21.53 -1.85
C LEU A 72 5.28 22.25 -0.72
N PHE A 73 4.98 21.54 0.37
CA PHE A 73 3.97 21.94 1.34
C PHE A 73 4.23 23.33 1.90
N SER A 74 5.47 23.66 2.28
CA SER A 74 5.79 24.93 2.92
C SER A 74 5.48 26.14 2.02
N SER A 75 5.87 26.08 0.75
CA SER A 75 5.60 27.15 -0.22
C SER A 75 4.11 27.30 -0.51
N VAL A 76 3.39 26.20 -0.66
CA VAL A 76 1.93 26.20 -0.91
C VAL A 76 1.15 26.69 0.30
N ALA A 77 1.51 26.22 1.49
CA ALA A 77 0.92 26.66 2.74
C ALA A 77 1.18 28.16 2.99
N SER A 78 2.36 28.66 2.66
CA SER A 78 2.70 30.08 2.77
C SER A 78 1.86 30.93 1.80
N ALA A 79 1.74 30.51 0.54
CA ALA A 79 1.04 31.26 -0.51
C ALA A 79 -0.48 31.15 -0.47
N SER A 80 -1.05 30.12 0.18
CA SER A 80 -2.50 29.94 0.22
C SER A 80 -3.17 30.94 1.16
N ASP A 81 -4.15 31.68 0.66
CA ASP A 81 -5.02 32.55 1.47
C ASP A 81 -6.07 31.74 2.24
N ASN A 82 -6.54 30.64 1.64
CA ASN A 82 -7.55 29.76 2.20
C ASN A 82 -7.03 28.32 2.30
N THR A 83 -6.62 27.91 3.50
CA THR A 83 -6.09 26.55 3.75
C THR A 83 -7.12 25.47 3.45
N GLU A 84 -8.41 25.81 3.49
CA GLU A 84 -9.52 24.88 3.32
C GLU A 84 -9.70 24.41 1.87
N GLU A 85 -9.11 25.12 0.91
CA GLU A 85 -9.11 24.75 -0.51
C GLU A 85 -7.97 23.78 -0.88
N LEU A 86 -7.02 23.55 0.02
CA LEU A 86 -5.89 22.67 -0.25
C LEU A 86 -6.34 21.23 -0.52
N SER A 87 -5.76 20.66 -1.57
CA SER A 87 -6.05 19.28 -1.98
C SER A 87 -5.52 18.27 -0.97
N GLN A 88 -6.13 17.08 -0.96
CA GLN A 88 -5.64 15.96 -0.15
C GLN A 88 -4.18 15.60 -0.49
N SER A 89 -3.81 15.69 -1.78
CA SER A 89 -2.47 15.37 -2.26
C SER A 89 -1.40 16.35 -1.77
N ILE A 90 -1.76 17.58 -1.43
CA ILE A 90 -0.84 18.55 -0.79
C ILE A 90 -0.84 18.38 0.73
N LEU A 91 -2.01 18.24 1.37
CA LEU A 91 -2.13 18.20 2.83
C LEU A 91 -1.37 17.03 3.48
N GLN A 92 -1.17 15.92 2.77
CA GLN A 92 -0.31 14.82 3.22
C GLN A 92 1.18 15.21 3.40
N GLY A 93 1.60 16.37 2.90
CA GLY A 93 2.95 16.92 3.04
C GLY A 93 3.20 17.68 4.36
N PHE A 94 2.21 17.76 5.25
CA PHE A 94 2.30 18.49 6.51
C PHE A 94 3.46 17.99 7.39
N THR A 95 4.36 18.88 7.82
CA THR A 95 5.48 18.57 8.73
C THR A 95 5.80 19.76 9.64
N CYS A 96 6.46 19.53 10.79
CA CYS A 96 6.91 20.58 11.71
C CYS A 96 7.74 21.66 10.98
N SER A 97 8.78 21.25 10.28
CA SER A 97 9.72 22.17 9.64
C SER A 97 9.05 23.00 8.55
N ALA A 98 8.04 22.44 7.86
CA ALA A 98 7.32 23.17 6.82
C ALA A 98 6.41 24.28 7.35
N VAL A 99 5.96 24.21 8.62
CA VAL A 99 5.06 25.19 9.23
C VAL A 99 5.71 26.09 10.29
N GLN A 100 6.99 25.87 10.61
CA GLN A 100 7.69 26.56 11.70
C GLN A 100 7.70 28.10 11.58
N ASN A 101 7.69 28.62 10.34
CA ASN A 101 7.73 30.05 10.05
C ASN A 101 6.35 30.65 9.76
N LEU A 102 5.28 29.86 9.87
CA LEU A 102 3.92 30.32 9.60
C LEU A 102 3.29 30.91 10.87
N PRO A 103 2.40 31.91 10.74
CA PRO A 103 1.63 32.41 11.87
C PRO A 103 0.81 31.30 12.53
N ARG A 104 0.75 31.32 13.86
CA ARG A 104 0.01 30.34 14.68
C ARG A 104 -1.40 30.07 14.15
N SER A 105 -2.17 31.11 13.83
CA SER A 105 -3.53 31.01 13.27
C SER A 105 -3.58 30.22 11.97
N LYS A 106 -2.61 30.42 11.07
CA LYS A 106 -2.50 29.72 9.79
C LYS A 106 -2.18 28.24 9.99
N VAL A 107 -1.28 27.93 10.93
CA VAL A 107 -0.98 26.52 11.29
C VAL A 107 -2.23 25.83 11.84
N THR A 108 -3.01 26.50 12.68
CA THR A 108 -4.29 25.96 13.16
C THR A 108 -5.24 25.63 12.00
N GLN A 109 -5.37 26.55 11.05
CA GLN A 109 -6.22 26.37 9.87
C GLN A 109 -5.72 25.25 8.94
N LEU A 110 -4.42 25.02 8.82
CA LEU A 110 -3.85 23.91 8.03
C LEU A 110 -4.18 22.56 8.63
N VAL A 111 -4.03 22.42 9.95
CA VAL A 111 -4.36 21.17 10.64
C VAL A 111 -5.88 20.89 10.58
N ARG A 112 -6.71 21.93 10.73
CA ARG A 112 -8.16 21.85 10.49
C ARG A 112 -8.48 21.39 9.07
N ALA A 113 -7.74 21.91 8.08
CA ALA A 113 -7.92 21.53 6.68
C ALA A 113 -7.60 20.06 6.41
N CYS A 114 -6.89 19.34 7.28
CA CYS A 114 -6.67 17.89 7.12
C CYS A 114 -7.90 17.03 7.45
N ARG A 115 -8.97 17.59 8.06
CA ARG A 115 -10.14 16.81 8.48
C ARG A 115 -10.90 16.19 7.29
N PRO A 116 -11.65 15.09 7.50
CA PRO A 116 -12.54 14.53 6.48
C PRO A 116 -13.53 15.58 5.95
N ARG A 117 -13.81 15.55 4.64
CA ARG A 117 -14.80 16.45 4.00
C ARG A 117 -15.65 15.71 2.98
N PRO A 118 -16.93 16.09 2.83
CA PRO A 118 -17.73 15.68 1.69
C PRO A 118 -17.03 16.07 0.37
N GLY A 119 -16.96 15.14 -0.57
CA GLY A 119 -16.38 15.39 -1.90
C GLY A 119 -14.85 15.47 -1.96
N ARG A 120 -14.12 15.20 -0.87
CA ARG A 120 -12.66 15.12 -0.86
C ARG A 120 -12.17 13.81 -0.22
N ASN A 121 -11.17 13.19 -0.82
CA ASN A 121 -10.53 11.99 -0.27
C ASN A 121 -9.94 12.26 1.12
N LYS A 122 -9.89 11.22 1.97
CA LYS A 122 -9.25 11.28 3.29
C LYS A 122 -7.78 11.68 3.14
N VAL A 123 -7.33 12.63 3.97
CA VAL A 123 -5.91 12.96 4.10
C VAL A 123 -5.24 11.89 4.94
N PHE A 124 -4.33 11.14 4.34
CA PHE A 124 -3.53 10.13 5.03
C PHE A 124 -2.30 10.80 5.64
N LEU A 125 -2.26 10.87 6.97
CA LEU A 125 -1.13 11.36 7.74
C LEU A 125 -0.38 10.18 8.36
N LYS A 126 0.95 10.19 8.26
CA LYS A 126 1.81 9.22 8.94
C LYS A 126 1.86 9.51 10.44
N GLU A 127 2.22 8.51 11.24
CA GLU A 127 2.29 8.60 12.71
C GLU A 127 2.98 9.87 13.23
N PRO A 128 4.18 10.28 12.73
CA PRO A 128 4.82 11.49 13.21
C PRO A 128 4.02 12.76 12.90
N GLN A 129 3.35 12.81 11.75
CA GLN A 129 2.53 13.95 11.34
C GLN A 129 1.29 14.08 12.20
N VAL A 130 0.65 12.95 12.52
CA VAL A 130 -0.49 12.88 13.45
C VAL A 130 -0.09 13.39 14.83
N HIS A 131 1.03 12.91 15.37
CA HIS A 131 1.54 13.33 16.67
C HIS A 131 1.86 14.83 16.70
N ILE A 132 2.54 15.35 15.68
CA ILE A 132 2.90 16.77 15.58
C ILE A 132 1.67 17.66 15.45
N ALA A 133 0.73 17.31 14.57
CA ALA A 133 -0.49 18.10 14.36
C ALA A 133 -1.26 18.28 15.67
N LEU A 134 -1.24 17.25 16.53
CA LEU A 134 -1.82 17.33 17.86
C LEU A 134 -1.04 18.25 18.79
N LEU A 135 0.29 18.09 18.88
CA LEU A 135 1.13 18.92 19.74
C LEU A 135 0.96 20.41 19.44
N ILE A 136 0.97 20.77 18.15
CA ILE A 136 0.73 22.15 17.72
C ILE A 136 -0.62 22.62 18.26
N GLN A 137 -1.67 21.82 18.15
CA GLN A 137 -3.01 22.22 18.54
C GLN A 137 -3.14 22.44 20.04
N LEU A 138 -2.46 21.63 20.83
CA LEU A 138 -2.42 21.80 22.29
C LEU A 138 -1.71 23.09 22.69
N ILE A 139 -0.58 23.38 22.05
CA ILE A 139 0.18 24.62 22.28
C ILE A 139 -0.65 25.84 21.88
N LEU A 140 -1.35 25.77 20.75
CA LEU A 140 -2.10 26.90 20.20
C LEU A 140 -3.44 27.16 20.87
N ALA A 141 -4.03 26.17 21.52
CA ALA A 141 -5.34 26.30 22.17
C ALA A 141 -5.29 27.08 23.50
N ASP A 142 -4.11 27.29 24.08
CA ASP A 142 -3.86 28.11 25.29
C ASP A 142 -4.88 27.84 26.43
N GLY A 143 -5.21 26.56 26.65
CA GLY A 143 -6.16 26.12 27.69
C GLY A 143 -7.65 26.11 27.28
N SER A 144 -8.00 26.48 26.04
CA SER A 144 -9.35 26.29 25.49
C SER A 144 -9.62 24.81 25.17
N ASN A 145 -10.83 24.32 25.47
CA ASN A 145 -11.22 22.96 25.10
C ASN A 145 -11.22 22.79 23.58
N LEU A 146 -10.45 21.82 23.08
CA LEU A 146 -10.43 21.44 21.67
C LEU A 146 -11.80 20.90 21.25
N THR A 147 -12.42 21.49 20.23
CA THR A 147 -13.59 20.92 19.58
C THR A 147 -13.15 19.70 18.75
N LEU A 148 -13.48 18.50 19.23
CA LEU A 148 -12.98 17.24 18.68
C LEU A 148 -13.33 17.00 17.20
N THR A 149 -14.39 17.62 16.71
CA THR A 149 -14.86 17.51 15.32
C THR A 149 -14.13 18.45 14.35
N ASP A 150 -13.37 19.43 14.85
CA ASP A 150 -12.71 20.43 14.00
C ASP A 150 -11.43 19.90 13.35
N PHE A 151 -10.96 18.73 13.78
CA PHE A 151 -9.66 18.16 13.45
C PHE A 151 -9.78 16.71 12.94
N PRO A 152 -8.77 16.19 12.22
CA PRO A 152 -8.68 14.77 11.88
C PRO A 152 -8.82 13.87 13.12
N ALA A 153 -9.70 12.86 13.04
CA ALA A 153 -9.87 11.88 14.11
C ALA A 153 -8.55 11.16 14.47
N ASP A 154 -7.68 10.95 13.47
CA ASP A 154 -6.36 10.33 13.66
C ASP A 154 -5.52 11.08 14.72
N MET A 155 -5.64 12.41 14.85
CA MET A 155 -4.91 13.19 15.87
C MET A 155 -5.27 12.78 17.30
N LEU A 156 -6.50 12.32 17.52
CA LEU A 156 -6.97 11.91 18.83
C LEU A 156 -6.24 10.67 19.33
N LEU A 157 -5.59 9.89 18.45
CA LEU A 157 -4.78 8.73 18.85
C LEU A 157 -3.68 9.09 19.85
N TYR A 158 -3.12 10.30 19.78
CA TYR A 158 -2.07 10.78 20.70
C TYR A 158 -2.58 11.77 21.76
N TYR A 159 -3.86 12.14 21.71
CA TYR A 159 -4.40 13.12 22.66
C TYR A 159 -4.36 12.54 24.07
N LYS A 160 -3.63 13.22 24.95
CA LYS A 160 -3.61 12.90 26.36
C LYS A 160 -4.83 13.57 26.98
N TRP A 161 -5.92 12.82 27.04
CA TRP A 161 -7.06 13.23 27.84
C TRP A 161 -6.60 13.49 29.28
N VAL A 162 -6.91 14.68 29.80
CA VAL A 162 -6.68 14.99 31.22
C VAL A 162 -7.69 14.17 32.00
N THR A 163 -7.18 13.23 32.79
CA THR A 163 -7.92 12.20 33.52
C THR A 163 -8.93 12.74 34.54
N ASP A 164 -8.87 14.03 34.84
CA ASP A 164 -9.57 14.63 35.96
C ASP A 164 -10.96 15.19 35.60
N SER A 165 -11.38 15.15 34.33
CA SER A 165 -12.73 15.58 33.92
C SER A 165 -13.44 14.53 33.06
N GLN A 166 -14.06 13.52 33.70
CA GLN A 166 -14.96 12.52 33.07
C GLN A 166 -16.08 13.14 32.21
N VAL A 167 -16.32 14.44 32.37
CA VAL A 167 -17.24 15.24 31.56
C VAL A 167 -16.78 15.21 30.10
N ASN A 168 -17.52 14.49 29.25
CA ASN A 168 -17.33 14.33 27.78
C ASN A 168 -16.50 13.13 27.29
N CYS A 169 -16.19 12.16 28.14
CA CYS A 169 -15.38 11.01 27.72
C CYS A 169 -16.02 10.18 26.58
N GLY A 170 -17.34 9.93 26.62
CA GLY A 170 -18.04 9.23 25.53
C GLY A 170 -17.98 9.96 24.18
N SER A 171 -18.02 11.30 24.20
CA SER A 171 -17.86 12.13 23.00
C SER A 171 -16.44 12.03 22.43
N TYR A 172 -15.43 11.92 23.30
CA TYR A 172 -14.05 11.68 22.90
C TYR A 172 -13.87 10.35 22.18
N PHE A 173 -14.29 9.25 22.79
CA PHE A 173 -14.14 7.94 22.14
C PHE A 173 -14.98 7.82 20.88
N ARG A 174 -16.14 8.48 20.80
CA ARG A 174 -16.94 8.54 19.56
C ARG A 174 -16.19 9.23 18.43
N ALA A 175 -15.51 10.33 18.71
CA ALA A 175 -14.68 11.01 17.71
C ALA A 175 -13.44 10.19 17.34
N LEU A 176 -12.76 9.60 18.34
CA LEU A 176 -11.61 8.72 18.15
C LEU A 176 -11.98 7.46 17.34
N GLY A 177 -13.20 6.95 17.49
CA GLY A 177 -13.70 5.81 16.72
C GLY A 177 -13.79 6.06 15.21
N GLY A 178 -13.65 7.31 14.75
CA GLY A 178 -13.49 7.63 13.33
C GLY A 178 -12.03 7.56 12.82
N ALA A 179 -11.05 7.34 13.70
CA ALA A 179 -9.65 7.31 13.35
C ALA A 179 -9.26 6.04 12.56
N ASP A 180 -8.15 6.12 11.85
CA ASP A 180 -7.45 4.95 11.29
C ASP A 180 -6.38 4.46 12.26
N PHE A 181 -6.67 3.33 12.89
CA PHE A 181 -5.80 2.71 13.88
C PHE A 181 -4.58 2.00 13.27
N SER A 182 -4.51 1.83 11.95
CA SER A 182 -3.32 1.28 11.28
C SER A 182 -2.15 2.27 11.25
N VAL A 183 -2.39 3.54 11.54
CA VAL A 183 -1.34 4.58 11.64
C VAL A 183 -0.43 4.34 12.85
N LEU A 184 -0.92 3.69 13.89
CA LEU A 184 -0.18 3.47 15.12
C LEU A 184 0.91 2.40 14.94
N SER A 185 2.18 2.74 15.20
CA SER A 185 3.24 1.75 15.31
C SER A 185 3.00 0.78 16.46
N SER A 186 3.55 -0.43 16.32
CA SER A 186 3.58 -1.44 17.38
C SER A 186 4.49 -1.07 18.55
N VAL A 187 5.36 -0.06 18.40
CA VAL A 187 6.41 0.28 19.38
C VAL A 187 5.85 0.84 20.68
N LEU A 188 4.83 1.69 20.60
CA LEU A 188 4.30 2.42 21.76
C LEU A 188 3.13 1.69 22.46
N ASN A 189 2.68 0.55 21.93
CA ASN A 189 1.51 -0.21 22.39
C ASN A 189 0.27 0.70 22.67
N ARG A 190 0.10 1.72 21.84
CA ARG A 190 -0.85 2.81 22.07
C ARG A 190 -2.30 2.33 21.98
N GLN A 191 -2.55 1.34 21.13
CA GLN A 191 -3.84 0.68 20.94
C GLN A 191 -4.38 0.14 22.27
N SER A 192 -3.54 -0.60 23.01
CA SER A 192 -3.91 -1.19 24.31
C SER A 192 -4.22 -0.11 25.35
N ALA A 193 -3.39 0.93 25.43
CA ALA A 193 -3.63 2.04 26.35
C ALA A 193 -4.94 2.80 26.05
N LEU A 194 -5.23 3.06 24.77
CA LEU A 194 -6.48 3.70 24.35
C LEU A 194 -7.70 2.85 24.70
N PHE A 195 -7.63 1.53 24.48
CA PHE A 195 -8.74 0.65 24.82
C PHE A 195 -8.96 0.56 26.34
N THR A 196 -7.90 0.48 27.15
CA THR A 196 -8.01 0.53 28.62
C THR A 196 -8.74 1.79 29.08
N ASN A 197 -8.36 2.96 28.57
CA ASN A 197 -9.04 4.21 28.87
C ASN A 197 -10.51 4.19 28.41
N ALA A 198 -10.81 3.55 27.27
CA ALA A 198 -12.18 3.41 26.78
C ALA A 198 -13.02 2.53 27.71
N LYS A 199 -12.42 1.50 28.32
CA LYS A 199 -13.11 0.65 29.29
C LYS A 199 -13.53 1.44 30.52
N ASP A 200 -12.61 2.19 31.10
CA ASP A 200 -12.87 3.02 32.28
C ASP A 200 -13.94 4.07 31.98
N CYS A 201 -13.84 4.68 30.80
CA CYS A 201 -14.76 5.70 30.31
C CYS A 201 -16.20 5.21 30.11
N LEU A 202 -16.36 4.05 29.45
CA LEU A 202 -17.64 3.53 28.98
C LEU A 202 -18.24 2.50 29.96
N GLY A 203 -17.60 2.32 31.12
CA GLY A 203 -18.02 1.34 32.12
C GLY A 203 -18.00 -0.09 31.59
N ILE A 204 -17.02 -0.44 30.74
CA ILE A 204 -16.92 -1.78 30.17
C ILE A 204 -16.33 -2.72 31.22
N SER A 205 -17.21 -3.49 31.86
CA SER A 205 -16.84 -4.62 32.70
C SER A 205 -16.84 -5.92 31.87
N GLY A 206 -15.89 -6.81 32.13
CA GLY A 206 -15.78 -8.09 31.41
C GLY A 206 -15.22 -7.98 29.99
N VAL A 207 -15.69 -8.86 29.11
CA VAL A 207 -15.19 -9.08 27.74
C VAL A 207 -16.27 -8.94 26.66
N SER A 208 -17.40 -8.30 26.97
CA SER A 208 -18.52 -8.08 26.04
C SER A 208 -18.85 -6.59 25.94
N LEU A 209 -19.09 -6.10 24.73
CA LEU A 209 -19.50 -4.73 24.47
C LEU A 209 -20.97 -4.70 24.05
N ASN A 210 -21.76 -3.82 24.65
CA ASN A 210 -23.13 -3.58 24.18
C ASN A 210 -23.14 -2.72 22.91
N ARG A 211 -24.31 -2.61 22.26
CA ARG A 211 -24.49 -1.83 21.03
C ARG A 211 -23.93 -0.41 21.11
N THR A 212 -24.28 0.32 22.16
CA THR A 212 -23.84 1.72 22.34
C THR A 212 -22.33 1.83 22.48
N GLN A 213 -21.70 0.89 23.19
CA GLN A 213 -20.24 0.84 23.34
C GLN A 213 -19.56 0.56 21.98
N VAL A 214 -20.09 -0.37 21.18
CA VAL A 214 -19.59 -0.65 19.82
C VAL A 214 -19.75 0.57 18.90
N GLU A 215 -20.88 1.28 18.99
CA GLU A 215 -21.11 2.52 18.23
C GLU A 215 -20.10 3.60 18.57
N VAL A 216 -19.78 3.76 19.86
CA VAL A 216 -18.79 4.74 20.34
C VAL A 216 -17.38 4.34 19.94
N LEU A 217 -16.99 3.07 20.07
CA LEU A 217 -15.64 2.60 19.76
C LEU A 217 -15.32 2.64 18.26
N GLY A 218 -16.32 2.47 17.39
CA GLY A 218 -16.16 2.59 15.95
C GLY A 218 -15.02 1.73 15.40
N ASN A 219 -14.09 2.34 14.66
CA ASN A 219 -12.92 1.70 14.06
C ASN A 219 -11.90 1.18 15.08
N MET A 220 -12.02 1.51 16.37
CA MET A 220 -11.23 0.85 17.41
C MET A 220 -11.52 -0.67 17.45
N ALA A 221 -12.66 -1.11 16.89
CA ALA A 221 -12.96 -2.51 16.65
C ALA A 221 -11.82 -3.28 15.95
N CYS A 222 -11.09 -2.62 15.04
CA CYS A 222 -9.98 -3.22 14.29
C CYS A 222 -8.80 -3.64 15.18
N THR A 223 -8.69 -3.09 16.39
CA THR A 223 -7.60 -3.40 17.33
C THR A 223 -8.06 -4.24 18.51
N LEU A 224 -9.33 -4.66 18.55
CA LEU A 224 -9.87 -5.41 19.68
C LEU A 224 -9.35 -6.85 19.67
N ASP A 225 -9.17 -7.36 20.89
CA ASP A 225 -8.88 -8.77 21.11
C ASP A 225 -10.07 -9.64 20.64
N PRO A 226 -9.81 -10.82 20.06
CA PRO A 226 -10.83 -11.73 19.56
C PRO A 226 -11.97 -12.03 20.56
N THR A 227 -11.66 -12.08 21.86
CA THR A 227 -12.67 -12.33 22.90
C THR A 227 -13.74 -11.25 22.96
N TYR A 228 -13.38 -9.97 22.76
CA TYR A 228 -14.37 -8.90 22.67
C TYR A 228 -15.18 -9.01 21.38
N ILE A 229 -14.54 -9.33 20.25
CA ILE A 229 -15.26 -9.48 18.97
C ILE A 229 -16.35 -10.54 19.07
N GLN A 230 -16.02 -11.71 19.64
CA GLN A 230 -16.94 -12.83 19.71
C GLN A 230 -18.14 -12.60 20.65
N ASN A 231 -17.93 -11.90 21.78
CA ASN A 231 -18.92 -11.77 22.85
C ASN A 231 -19.70 -10.44 22.83
N SER A 232 -19.44 -9.56 21.86
CA SER A 232 -20.05 -8.23 21.78
C SER A 232 -21.30 -8.20 20.91
N ASP A 233 -22.00 -7.06 20.96
CA ASP A 233 -23.14 -6.78 20.09
C ASP A 233 -22.76 -6.95 18.60
N PRO A 234 -23.64 -7.57 17.77
CA PRO A 234 -23.29 -7.95 16.40
C PRO A 234 -23.00 -6.79 15.46
N LEU A 235 -23.37 -5.56 15.85
CA LEU A 235 -22.96 -4.35 15.14
C LEU A 235 -21.44 -4.24 14.97
N ILE A 236 -20.64 -4.93 15.79
CA ILE A 236 -19.18 -4.95 15.68
C ILE A 236 -18.72 -5.45 14.30
N LEU A 237 -19.47 -6.36 13.68
CA LEU A 237 -19.20 -6.86 12.33
C LEU A 237 -19.24 -5.73 11.29
N GLU A 238 -20.13 -4.75 11.46
CA GLU A 238 -20.20 -3.59 10.58
C GLU A 238 -18.99 -2.66 10.73
N LYS A 239 -18.44 -2.58 11.95
CA LYS A 239 -17.23 -1.79 12.21
C LYS A 239 -15.99 -2.48 11.63
N LEU A 240 -15.94 -3.82 11.71
CA LEU A 240 -14.82 -4.61 11.22
C LEU A 240 -14.67 -4.59 9.68
N LYS A 241 -15.73 -4.25 8.93
CA LYS A 241 -15.66 -4.03 7.47
C LYS A 241 -14.74 -2.87 7.08
N ASN A 242 -14.51 -1.91 7.97
CA ASN A 242 -13.66 -0.74 7.72
C ASN A 242 -12.18 -1.02 8.01
N CYS A 243 -11.83 -2.20 8.52
CA CYS A 243 -10.46 -2.53 8.87
C CYS A 243 -9.63 -2.84 7.62
N GLY A 244 -8.40 -2.33 7.59
CA GLY A 244 -7.46 -2.59 6.50
C GLY A 244 -6.96 -4.04 6.45
N ASP A 245 -6.58 -4.58 7.61
CA ASP A 245 -6.22 -5.98 7.79
C ASP A 245 -6.79 -6.53 9.09
N LEU A 246 -7.04 -7.84 9.12
CA LEU A 246 -7.59 -8.55 10.26
C LEU A 246 -6.68 -9.74 10.58
N SER A 247 -6.39 -9.96 11.86
CA SER A 247 -5.57 -11.10 12.28
C SER A 247 -6.36 -12.41 12.17
N VAL A 248 -5.65 -13.54 12.04
CA VAL A 248 -6.27 -14.87 11.99
C VAL A 248 -7.20 -15.11 13.19
N SER A 249 -6.80 -14.69 14.39
CA SER A 249 -7.62 -14.85 15.59
C SER A 249 -8.86 -13.96 15.60
N GLN A 250 -8.78 -12.73 15.06
CA GLN A 250 -9.95 -11.87 14.87
C GLN A 250 -10.92 -12.49 13.86
N ILE A 251 -10.42 -13.09 12.77
CA ILE A 251 -11.26 -13.81 11.79
C ILE A 251 -11.99 -14.98 12.42
N THR A 252 -11.34 -15.79 13.26
CA THR A 252 -12.00 -16.89 13.98
C THR A 252 -13.13 -16.37 14.87
N ALA A 253 -12.92 -15.25 15.57
CA ALA A 253 -13.97 -14.63 16.39
C ALA A 253 -15.14 -14.10 15.54
N ILE A 254 -14.85 -13.45 14.40
CA ILE A 254 -15.88 -13.01 13.44
C ILE A 254 -16.71 -14.19 12.95
N GLN A 255 -16.08 -15.28 12.53
CA GLN A 255 -16.79 -16.48 12.08
C GLN A 255 -17.65 -17.08 13.17
N THR A 256 -17.14 -17.14 14.40
CA THR A 256 -17.91 -17.67 15.54
C THR A 256 -19.15 -16.83 15.80
N LEU A 257 -19.01 -15.50 15.76
CA LEU A 257 -20.14 -14.58 15.92
C LEU A 257 -21.15 -14.73 14.77
N LEU A 258 -20.70 -14.82 13.52
CA LEU A 258 -21.55 -15.06 12.35
C LEU A 258 -22.32 -16.39 12.49
N PHE A 259 -21.65 -17.47 12.88
CA PHE A 259 -22.26 -18.80 13.00
C PHE A 259 -23.22 -18.96 14.17
N SER A 260 -23.12 -18.10 15.19
CA SER A 260 -24.08 -18.08 16.30
C SER A 260 -25.52 -17.81 15.84
N GLY A 261 -25.69 -17.20 14.65
CA GLY A 261 -26.99 -16.72 14.16
C GLY A 261 -27.51 -15.48 14.89
N ASN A 262 -26.83 -15.06 15.96
CA ASN A 262 -27.12 -13.84 16.70
C ASN A 262 -26.44 -12.65 16.01
N SER A 263 -26.80 -12.38 14.76
CA SER A 263 -26.33 -11.21 14.00
C SER A 263 -27.43 -10.70 13.09
N SER A 264 -27.22 -9.52 12.50
CA SER A 264 -28.13 -8.97 11.48
C SER A 264 -28.26 -9.86 10.23
N TYR A 265 -27.36 -10.82 10.05
CA TYR A 265 -27.36 -11.78 8.94
C TYR A 265 -28.21 -13.02 9.22
N GLY A 266 -28.71 -13.20 10.44
CA GLY A 266 -29.53 -14.34 10.82
C GLY A 266 -28.76 -15.68 10.83
N ASN A 267 -29.52 -16.77 10.90
CA ASN A 267 -28.97 -18.13 11.00
C ASN A 267 -28.24 -18.53 9.70
N PRO A 268 -27.06 -19.19 9.78
CA PRO A 268 -26.34 -19.68 8.61
C PRO A 268 -27.16 -20.52 7.62
N SER A 269 -28.18 -21.24 8.09
CA SER A 269 -29.07 -22.02 7.20
C SER A 269 -29.96 -21.17 6.28
N THR A 270 -30.11 -19.89 6.59
CA THR A 270 -30.93 -18.93 5.83
C THR A 270 -30.11 -17.99 4.95
N TRP A 271 -28.79 -18.13 4.96
CA TRP A 271 -27.91 -17.22 4.22
C TRP A 271 -28.08 -17.38 2.71
N THR A 272 -28.04 -16.25 2.01
CA THR A 272 -28.23 -16.17 0.55
C THR A 272 -27.14 -15.33 -0.11
N GLN A 273 -27.24 -15.15 -1.43
CA GLN A 273 -26.42 -14.20 -2.17
C GLN A 273 -26.44 -12.80 -1.54
N GLN A 274 -27.61 -12.36 -1.06
CA GLN A 274 -27.77 -11.05 -0.41
C GLN A 274 -26.91 -10.95 0.87
N THR A 275 -26.76 -12.04 1.61
CA THR A 275 -25.90 -12.09 2.80
C THR A 275 -24.44 -11.85 2.42
N LEU A 276 -23.95 -12.49 1.35
CA LEU A 276 -22.59 -12.28 0.85
C LEU A 276 -22.36 -10.83 0.41
N ASP A 277 -23.32 -10.24 -0.31
CA ASP A 277 -23.25 -8.86 -0.77
C ASP A 277 -23.22 -7.88 0.43
N GLN A 278 -24.03 -8.14 1.46
CA GLN A 278 -24.09 -7.31 2.67
C GLN A 278 -22.83 -7.43 3.53
N LEU A 279 -22.16 -8.59 3.57
CA LEU A 279 -20.90 -8.78 4.31
C LEU A 279 -19.74 -7.94 3.76
N GLY A 280 -19.84 -7.45 2.53
CA GLY A 280 -18.87 -6.52 1.94
C GLY A 280 -17.50 -7.18 1.73
N ILE A 281 -16.45 -6.63 2.35
CA ILE A 281 -15.08 -7.14 2.19
C ILE A 281 -14.78 -8.37 3.05
N LEU A 282 -15.58 -8.65 4.09
CA LEU A 282 -15.29 -9.72 5.06
C LEU A 282 -15.11 -11.11 4.42
N PRO A 283 -15.88 -11.54 3.39
CA PRO A 283 -15.69 -12.84 2.75
C PRO A 283 -14.28 -13.09 2.22
N LEU A 284 -13.49 -12.04 1.94
CA LEU A 284 -12.07 -12.17 1.57
C LEU A 284 -11.25 -12.95 2.61
N TYR A 285 -11.62 -12.86 3.88
CA TYR A 285 -10.82 -13.38 4.98
C TYR A 285 -11.36 -14.67 5.60
N LEU A 286 -12.61 -15.05 5.30
CA LEU A 286 -13.31 -16.15 5.98
C LEU A 286 -12.89 -17.52 5.41
N ASP A 287 -12.76 -18.50 6.30
CA ASP A 287 -12.26 -19.83 5.97
C ASP A 287 -13.29 -20.73 5.25
N GLN A 288 -12.86 -21.95 4.93
CA GLN A 288 -13.65 -22.98 4.25
C GLN A 288 -14.98 -23.33 4.93
N SER A 289 -15.07 -23.22 6.27
CA SER A 289 -16.30 -23.52 7.02
C SER A 289 -17.41 -22.51 6.76
N PHE A 290 -17.03 -21.26 6.47
CA PHE A 290 -17.97 -20.20 6.06
C PHE A 290 -18.49 -20.45 4.65
N TRP A 291 -17.59 -20.75 3.70
CA TRP A 291 -17.97 -21.10 2.33
C TRP A 291 -18.82 -22.37 2.27
N GLY A 292 -18.61 -23.29 3.21
CA GLY A 292 -19.45 -24.47 3.45
C GLY A 292 -20.94 -24.19 3.74
N LYS A 293 -21.33 -22.94 4.04
CA LYS A 293 -22.72 -22.57 4.35
C LYS A 293 -23.55 -22.18 3.13
N PHE A 294 -22.92 -21.97 1.99
CA PHE A 294 -23.59 -21.53 0.76
C PHE A 294 -23.71 -22.68 -0.24
N SER A 295 -24.62 -22.55 -1.20
CA SER A 295 -24.68 -23.49 -2.33
C SER A 295 -23.65 -23.14 -3.41
N SER A 296 -23.33 -24.11 -4.27
CA SER A 296 -22.49 -23.93 -5.47
C SER A 296 -22.92 -22.78 -6.34
N THR A 297 -24.20 -22.73 -6.65
CA THR A 297 -24.77 -21.70 -7.51
C THR A 297 -24.62 -20.32 -6.86
N THR A 298 -24.87 -20.21 -5.55
CA THR A 298 -24.74 -18.95 -4.81
C THR A 298 -23.28 -18.49 -4.77
N THR A 299 -22.35 -19.34 -4.32
CA THR A 299 -20.92 -19.02 -4.25
C THR A 299 -20.38 -18.63 -5.62
N THR A 300 -20.67 -19.40 -6.66
CA THR A 300 -20.22 -19.12 -8.03
C THR A 300 -20.73 -17.77 -8.52
N THR A 301 -22.01 -17.45 -8.27
CA THR A 301 -22.63 -16.18 -8.69
C THR A 301 -21.96 -14.99 -8.01
N PHE A 302 -21.72 -15.06 -6.69
CA PHE A 302 -21.02 -14.02 -5.94
C PHE A 302 -19.59 -13.81 -6.44
N LEU A 303 -18.82 -14.89 -6.63
CA LEU A 303 -17.41 -14.78 -6.99
C LEU A 303 -17.20 -14.10 -8.36
N ARG A 304 -18.16 -14.26 -9.29
CA ARG A 304 -18.12 -13.62 -10.62
C ARG A 304 -18.11 -12.10 -10.54
N SER A 305 -18.71 -11.49 -9.51
CA SER A 305 -18.66 -10.03 -9.28
C SER A 305 -17.59 -9.64 -8.26
N PHE A 306 -17.35 -10.48 -7.26
CA PHE A 306 -16.43 -10.18 -6.16
C PHE A 306 -14.96 -10.22 -6.59
N ILE A 307 -14.51 -11.26 -7.31
CA ILE A 307 -13.10 -11.38 -7.74
C ILE A 307 -12.65 -10.21 -8.62
N PRO A 308 -13.40 -9.78 -9.66
CA PRO A 308 -13.04 -8.60 -10.44
C PRO A 308 -12.97 -7.33 -9.59
N THR A 309 -13.85 -7.20 -8.58
CA THR A 309 -13.84 -6.06 -7.66
C THR A 309 -12.56 -6.05 -6.82
N LEU A 310 -12.14 -7.20 -6.28
CA LEU A 310 -10.89 -7.32 -5.52
C LEU A 310 -9.66 -7.03 -6.38
N ARG A 311 -9.64 -7.55 -7.63
CA ARG A 311 -8.57 -7.25 -8.61
C ARG A 311 -8.52 -5.76 -8.93
N LYS A 312 -9.67 -5.11 -9.14
CA LYS A 312 -9.77 -3.66 -9.38
C LYS A 312 -9.32 -2.83 -8.17
N GLN A 313 -9.59 -3.31 -6.96
CA GLN A 313 -9.13 -2.70 -5.71
C GLN A 313 -7.64 -2.96 -5.42
N LYS A 314 -6.95 -3.76 -6.24
CA LYS A 314 -5.55 -4.15 -6.06
C LYS A 314 -5.30 -4.82 -4.70
N VAL A 315 -6.20 -5.71 -4.31
CA VAL A 315 -5.98 -6.56 -3.14
C VAL A 315 -4.70 -7.34 -3.34
N GLN A 316 -3.88 -7.41 -2.29
CA GLN A 316 -2.57 -8.06 -2.32
C GLN A 316 -2.71 -9.53 -2.77
N ASN A 317 -1.82 -9.96 -3.65
CA ASN A 317 -1.89 -11.29 -4.28
C ASN A 317 -1.92 -12.43 -3.26
N TRP A 318 -1.20 -12.33 -2.14
CA TRP A 318 -1.23 -13.38 -1.11
C TRP A 318 -2.61 -13.52 -0.44
N LYS A 319 -3.35 -12.41 -0.23
CA LYS A 319 -4.71 -12.46 0.32
C LYS A 319 -5.66 -13.18 -0.63
N LEU A 320 -5.55 -12.87 -1.92
CA LEU A 320 -6.33 -13.53 -2.96
C LEU A 320 -6.01 -15.03 -3.06
N ARG A 321 -4.76 -15.44 -2.83
CA ARG A 321 -4.36 -16.86 -2.77
C ARG A 321 -5.05 -17.57 -1.61
N THR A 322 -4.93 -17.01 -0.40
CA THR A 322 -5.54 -17.57 0.81
C THR A 322 -7.06 -17.66 0.67
N PHE A 323 -7.69 -16.62 0.15
CA PHE A 323 -9.11 -16.58 -0.19
C PHE A 323 -9.50 -17.69 -1.17
N GLY A 324 -8.76 -17.82 -2.29
CA GLY A 324 -9.00 -18.85 -3.29
C GLY A 324 -8.93 -20.25 -2.68
N TYR A 325 -7.92 -20.52 -1.84
CA TYR A 325 -7.77 -21.77 -1.10
C TYR A 325 -8.99 -22.09 -0.21
N TYR A 326 -9.50 -21.10 0.55
CA TYR A 326 -10.66 -21.32 1.43
C TYR A 326 -11.94 -21.60 0.65
N VAL A 327 -12.15 -20.90 -0.46
CA VAL A 327 -13.30 -21.14 -1.33
C VAL A 327 -13.23 -22.55 -1.94
N THR A 328 -12.07 -22.95 -2.49
CA THR A 328 -11.94 -24.22 -3.21
C THR A 328 -12.04 -25.44 -2.30
N ASN A 329 -11.47 -25.40 -1.10
CA ASN A 329 -11.46 -26.52 -0.15
C ASN A 329 -12.77 -26.71 0.64
N SER A 330 -13.82 -25.91 0.39
CA SER A 330 -15.11 -26.05 1.07
C SER A 330 -15.94 -27.25 0.56
N TRP A 331 -16.22 -27.25 -0.73
CA TRP A 331 -16.85 -28.30 -1.57
C TRP A 331 -16.88 -27.85 -3.05
N PHE A 332 -16.38 -26.65 -3.37
CA PHE A 332 -16.43 -26.05 -4.71
C PHE A 332 -15.72 -26.92 -5.77
N LEU A 333 -14.65 -27.63 -5.38
CA LEU A 333 -13.96 -28.57 -6.27
C LEU A 333 -14.74 -29.89 -6.49
N ASP A 334 -15.54 -30.34 -5.53
CA ASP A 334 -16.27 -31.62 -5.62
C ASP A 334 -17.36 -31.62 -6.72
N GLN A 335 -17.83 -30.44 -7.13
CA GLN A 335 -18.81 -30.30 -8.22
C GLN A 335 -18.19 -30.20 -9.62
N ILE A 336 -16.89 -29.93 -9.74
CA ILE A 336 -16.20 -29.90 -11.04
C ILE A 336 -15.66 -31.30 -11.32
N SER A 337 -16.58 -32.21 -11.67
CA SER A 337 -16.36 -33.61 -12.06
C SER A 337 -15.40 -34.44 -11.18
N PHE A 338 -15.99 -35.37 -10.43
CA PHE A 338 -15.39 -36.47 -9.66
C PHE A 338 -14.41 -37.40 -10.40
N PHE A 339 -14.01 -37.11 -11.65
CA PHE A 339 -13.15 -37.97 -12.48
C PHE A 339 -11.64 -37.71 -12.32
N SER A 340 -11.25 -36.76 -11.46
CA SER A 340 -9.87 -36.23 -11.46
C SER A 340 -8.89 -36.89 -10.48
N LEU A 341 -9.33 -37.75 -9.55
CA LEU A 341 -8.39 -38.42 -8.65
C LEU A 341 -7.65 -39.54 -9.41
N CYS A 342 -6.34 -39.38 -9.61
CA CYS A 342 -5.38 -40.33 -10.23
C CYS A 342 -5.18 -40.32 -11.76
N LEU A 343 -5.46 -39.23 -12.48
CA LEU A 343 -5.09 -39.15 -13.91
C LEU A 343 -3.92 -38.18 -14.14
N THR A 344 -2.84 -38.68 -14.75
CA THR A 344 -1.75 -37.86 -15.33
C THR A 344 -2.16 -37.16 -16.62
N ALA A 345 -3.30 -37.53 -17.20
CA ALA A 345 -3.90 -36.90 -18.37
C ALA A 345 -4.96 -35.87 -17.96
N CYS A 346 -5.15 -34.85 -18.79
CA CYS A 346 -6.17 -33.83 -18.58
C CYS A 346 -7.58 -34.43 -18.62
N ALA A 347 -8.28 -34.42 -17.48
CA ALA A 347 -9.63 -35.00 -17.35
C ALA A 347 -10.75 -33.98 -17.62
N THR A 348 -10.46 -32.68 -17.44
CA THR A 348 -11.44 -31.59 -17.55
C THR A 348 -11.48 -30.91 -18.93
N GLY A 349 -10.63 -31.35 -19.85
CA GLY A 349 -10.42 -30.71 -21.16
C GLY A 349 -9.35 -29.62 -21.13
N ASN A 350 -8.64 -29.45 -22.24
CA ASN A 350 -7.52 -28.51 -22.34
C ASN A 350 -7.96 -27.08 -22.00
N ILE A 351 -7.06 -26.33 -21.38
CA ILE A 351 -7.24 -24.89 -21.15
C ILE A 351 -7.27 -24.18 -22.52
N THR A 352 -8.26 -23.32 -22.72
CA THR A 352 -8.52 -22.58 -23.98
C THR A 352 -8.70 -21.08 -23.69
N GLU A 353 -8.82 -20.27 -24.73
CA GLU A 353 -9.11 -18.83 -24.56
C GLU A 353 -10.42 -18.59 -23.80
N ALA A 354 -11.42 -19.45 -23.97
CA ALA A 354 -12.69 -19.35 -23.25
C ALA A 354 -12.51 -19.61 -21.74
N THR A 355 -11.67 -20.59 -21.38
CA THR A 355 -11.39 -20.87 -19.96
C THR A 355 -10.54 -19.77 -19.34
N THR A 356 -9.53 -19.26 -20.04
CA THR A 356 -8.71 -18.14 -19.55
C THR A 356 -9.48 -16.83 -19.50
N ALA A 357 -10.53 -16.64 -20.30
CA ALA A 357 -11.39 -15.47 -20.25
C ALA A 357 -12.32 -15.44 -19.02
N ASP A 358 -12.70 -16.60 -18.46
CA ASP A 358 -13.59 -16.66 -17.29
C ASP A 358 -12.99 -15.88 -16.10
N PRO A 359 -13.73 -14.97 -15.46
CA PRO A 359 -13.28 -14.24 -14.26
C PRO A 359 -12.80 -15.15 -13.12
N LEU A 360 -13.36 -16.35 -13.01
CA LEU A 360 -13.05 -17.32 -11.97
C LEU A 360 -11.77 -18.12 -12.25
N PHE A 361 -11.24 -18.12 -13.48
CA PHE A 361 -9.97 -18.79 -13.76
C PHE A 361 -8.85 -18.27 -12.83
N PRO A 362 -8.02 -19.16 -12.24
CA PRO A 362 -7.93 -20.62 -12.39
C PRO A 362 -8.69 -21.44 -11.33
N LEU A 363 -9.69 -20.88 -10.64
CA LEU A 363 -10.49 -21.61 -9.65
C LEU A 363 -11.15 -22.84 -10.29
N GLY A 364 -11.08 -23.98 -9.60
CA GLY A 364 -11.61 -25.24 -10.10
C GLY A 364 -10.56 -26.26 -10.54
N TYR A 365 -9.31 -25.82 -10.75
CA TYR A 365 -8.22 -26.74 -11.02
C TYR A 365 -7.52 -27.16 -9.73
N GLU A 366 -7.10 -28.42 -9.66
CA GLU A 366 -6.01 -28.86 -8.80
C GLU A 366 -4.67 -28.70 -9.54
N SER A 367 -3.54 -28.65 -8.82
CA SER A 367 -2.22 -28.42 -9.42
C SER A 367 -1.88 -29.43 -10.53
N THR A 368 -2.15 -30.71 -10.26
CA THR A 368 -1.87 -31.81 -11.20
C THR A 368 -2.71 -31.69 -12.48
N GLN A 369 -4.01 -31.40 -12.35
CA GLN A 369 -4.89 -31.16 -13.51
C GLN A 369 -4.55 -29.86 -14.24
N PHE A 370 -4.20 -28.80 -13.52
CA PHE A 370 -3.77 -27.56 -14.14
C PHE A 370 -2.55 -27.81 -15.03
N ASP A 371 -1.56 -28.56 -14.53
CA ASP A 371 -0.37 -28.93 -15.30
C ASP A 371 -0.71 -29.82 -16.51
N ALA A 372 -1.56 -30.83 -16.33
CA ALA A 372 -1.95 -31.74 -17.39
C ALA A 372 -2.80 -31.07 -18.49
N CYS A 373 -3.68 -30.13 -18.12
CA CYS A 373 -4.61 -29.45 -19.03
C CYS A 373 -4.02 -28.19 -19.68
N LEU A 374 -2.91 -27.66 -19.15
CA LEU A 374 -2.21 -26.54 -19.74
C LEU A 374 -1.29 -27.03 -20.87
N ASP A 375 -1.78 -27.01 -22.10
CA ASP A 375 -0.96 -27.33 -23.27
C ASP A 375 0.21 -26.33 -23.42
N ASN A 376 1.37 -26.84 -23.83
CA ASN A 376 2.59 -26.04 -23.94
C ASN A 376 2.49 -25.00 -25.08
N THR A 377 1.84 -25.33 -26.19
CA THR A 377 1.63 -24.40 -27.31
C THR A 377 0.64 -23.32 -26.89
N PHE A 378 -0.47 -23.71 -26.27
CA PHE A 378 -1.44 -22.76 -25.74
C PHE A 378 -0.82 -21.81 -24.71
N LEU A 379 -0.01 -22.33 -23.77
CA LEU A 379 0.72 -21.51 -22.80
C LEU A 379 1.63 -20.51 -23.50
N LYS A 380 2.42 -20.96 -24.50
CA LYS A 380 3.35 -20.11 -25.24
C LYS A 380 2.65 -18.92 -25.89
N ASP A 381 1.47 -19.14 -26.46
CA ASP A 381 0.71 -18.11 -27.17
C ASP A 381 -0.11 -17.21 -26.23
N ASN A 382 -0.36 -17.65 -24.99
CA ASN A 382 -1.27 -16.98 -24.05
C ASN A 382 -0.66 -16.64 -22.68
N ILE A 383 0.67 -16.53 -22.58
CA ILE A 383 1.39 -16.28 -21.32
C ILE A 383 0.76 -15.13 -20.52
N ALA A 384 0.56 -13.96 -21.15
CA ALA A 384 0.06 -12.78 -20.46
C ALA A 384 -1.36 -12.98 -19.87
N ALA A 385 -2.27 -13.60 -20.61
CA ALA A 385 -3.64 -13.84 -20.17
C ALA A 385 -3.69 -14.82 -18.97
N ILE A 386 -2.78 -15.80 -18.95
CA ILE A 386 -2.69 -16.78 -17.87
C ILE A 386 -2.04 -16.17 -16.63
N THR A 387 -0.87 -15.53 -16.78
CA THR A 387 -0.11 -15.00 -15.64
C THR A 387 -0.75 -13.77 -14.99
N GLU A 388 -1.70 -13.10 -15.65
CA GLU A 388 -2.51 -12.04 -15.07
C GLU A 388 -3.50 -12.55 -14.01
N LYS A 389 -3.99 -13.79 -14.16
CA LYS A 389 -5.04 -14.36 -13.29
C LYS A 389 -4.51 -15.37 -12.27
N VAL A 390 -3.44 -16.09 -12.62
CA VAL A 390 -2.88 -17.15 -11.78
C VAL A 390 -2.01 -16.54 -10.68
N ILE A 391 -2.32 -16.91 -9.45
CA ILE A 391 -1.56 -16.48 -8.27
C ILE A 391 -1.17 -17.67 -7.38
N ASP A 392 -1.78 -18.84 -7.50
CA ASP A 392 -1.45 -20.00 -6.66
C ASP A 392 -0.02 -20.51 -6.88
N SER A 393 0.76 -20.72 -5.81
CA SER A 393 2.18 -21.06 -5.93
C SER A 393 2.45 -22.36 -6.71
N SER A 394 1.55 -23.34 -6.60
CA SER A 394 1.68 -24.61 -7.31
C SER A 394 1.46 -24.40 -8.82
N PHE A 395 0.45 -23.63 -9.21
CA PHE A 395 0.19 -23.31 -10.62
C PHE A 395 1.29 -22.44 -11.21
N LEU A 396 1.79 -21.46 -10.45
CA LEU A 396 2.93 -20.64 -10.85
C LEU A 396 4.17 -21.50 -11.13
N THR A 397 4.40 -22.52 -10.29
CA THR A 397 5.51 -23.48 -10.46
C THR A 397 5.34 -24.31 -11.72
N ASN A 398 4.13 -24.81 -11.98
CA ASN A 398 3.81 -25.58 -13.19
C ASN A 398 4.03 -24.73 -14.45
N ILE A 399 3.57 -23.47 -14.44
CA ILE A 399 3.79 -22.52 -15.54
C ILE A 399 5.29 -22.32 -15.77
N LEU A 400 6.06 -22.00 -14.73
CA LEU A 400 7.49 -21.76 -14.88
C LEU A 400 8.23 -23.02 -15.39
N SER A 401 7.86 -24.20 -14.89
CA SER A 401 8.42 -25.48 -15.35
C SER A 401 8.19 -25.70 -16.85
N LYS A 402 6.95 -25.51 -17.33
CA LYS A 402 6.62 -25.63 -18.76
C LYS A 402 7.33 -24.57 -19.61
N LEU A 403 7.43 -23.34 -19.12
CA LEU A 403 8.20 -22.30 -19.82
C LEU A 403 9.69 -22.67 -19.92
N ASN A 404 10.28 -23.22 -18.87
CA ASN A 404 11.66 -23.70 -18.90
C ASN A 404 11.86 -24.88 -19.88
N GLN A 405 10.85 -25.73 -20.07
CA GLN A 405 10.88 -26.79 -21.09
C GLN A 405 10.78 -26.23 -22.52
N LEU A 406 9.91 -25.24 -22.73
CA LEU A 406 9.72 -24.57 -24.02
C LEU A 406 10.92 -23.71 -24.42
N PHE A 407 11.63 -23.15 -23.45
CA PHE A 407 12.74 -22.23 -23.63
C PHE A 407 13.98 -22.70 -22.84
N PRO A 408 14.62 -23.81 -23.24
CA PRO A 408 15.72 -24.41 -22.48
C PRO A 408 16.97 -23.51 -22.40
N LEU A 409 17.14 -22.61 -23.38
CA LEU A 409 18.21 -21.62 -23.41
C LEU A 409 17.91 -20.38 -22.54
N GLY A 410 16.69 -20.28 -21.99
CA GLY A 410 16.25 -19.15 -21.18
C GLY A 410 15.17 -18.28 -21.82
N LEU A 411 14.55 -17.44 -20.99
CA LEU A 411 13.43 -16.58 -21.37
C LEU A 411 13.93 -15.24 -21.94
N SER A 412 13.32 -14.79 -23.04
CA SER A 412 13.60 -13.47 -23.62
C SER A 412 13.03 -12.33 -22.76
N ASP A 413 13.55 -11.10 -22.92
CA ASP A 413 13.03 -9.90 -22.24
C ASP A 413 11.51 -9.78 -22.35
N GLY A 414 10.94 -10.02 -23.55
CA GLY A 414 9.50 -9.92 -23.79
C GLY A 414 8.68 -10.92 -22.98
N VAL A 415 9.18 -12.14 -22.79
CA VAL A 415 8.50 -13.17 -21.98
C VAL A 415 8.67 -12.86 -20.49
N VAL A 416 9.87 -12.49 -20.05
CA VAL A 416 10.16 -12.15 -18.65
C VAL A 416 9.29 -10.98 -18.17
N GLN A 417 9.07 -9.97 -19.02
CA GLN A 417 8.23 -8.81 -18.73
C GLN A 417 6.79 -9.14 -18.34
N ILE A 418 6.26 -10.27 -18.82
CA ILE A 418 4.85 -10.67 -18.65
C ILE A 418 4.69 -11.88 -17.72
N LEU A 419 5.74 -12.30 -17.00
CA LEU A 419 5.64 -13.40 -16.04
C LEU A 419 4.77 -13.06 -14.82
N ASN A 420 4.66 -11.77 -14.47
CA ASN A 420 3.95 -11.32 -13.26
C ASN A 420 4.38 -12.14 -12.01
N ALA A 421 3.42 -12.68 -11.26
CA ALA A 421 3.66 -13.49 -10.08
C ALA A 421 4.45 -14.79 -10.36
N VAL A 422 4.46 -15.32 -11.61
CA VAL A 422 5.23 -16.52 -11.98
C VAL A 422 6.72 -16.30 -11.77
N SER A 423 7.19 -15.06 -11.94
CA SER A 423 8.60 -14.75 -11.69
C SER A 423 9.04 -15.10 -10.26
N ARG A 424 8.15 -15.02 -9.26
CA ARG A 424 8.51 -15.20 -7.84
C ARG A 424 8.81 -16.63 -7.42
N VAL A 425 8.40 -17.62 -8.20
CA VAL A 425 8.76 -19.03 -7.93
C VAL A 425 10.10 -19.41 -8.56
N ALA A 426 10.77 -18.49 -9.27
CA ALA A 426 12.04 -18.75 -9.91
C ALA A 426 13.21 -18.81 -8.94
N THR A 427 14.09 -19.79 -9.13
CA THR A 427 15.35 -19.87 -8.41
C THR A 427 16.39 -18.90 -9.01
N VAL A 428 17.49 -18.68 -8.30
CA VAL A 428 18.65 -17.94 -8.86
C VAL A 428 19.18 -18.62 -10.14
N SER A 429 19.08 -19.94 -10.23
CA SER A 429 19.46 -20.70 -11.43
C SER A 429 18.54 -20.39 -12.61
N ASP A 430 17.22 -20.31 -12.38
CA ASP A 430 16.27 -19.91 -13.42
C ASP A 430 16.54 -18.48 -13.90
N ILE A 431 16.70 -17.54 -12.96
CA ILE A 431 17.01 -16.14 -13.23
C ILE A 431 18.29 -15.99 -14.06
N SER A 432 19.31 -16.82 -13.80
CA SER A 432 20.58 -16.76 -14.52
C SER A 432 20.43 -17.00 -16.03
N LYS A 433 19.39 -17.70 -16.46
CA LYS A 433 19.07 -18.01 -17.86
C LYS A 433 18.24 -16.91 -18.52
N TRP A 434 17.65 -15.98 -17.78
CA TRP A 434 16.77 -14.96 -18.34
C TRP A 434 17.54 -13.84 -19.03
N ASN A 435 16.95 -13.28 -20.09
CA ASN A 435 17.39 -12.01 -20.66
C ASN A 435 16.72 -10.87 -19.90
N ILE A 436 17.53 -10.08 -19.20
CA ILE A 436 17.12 -8.91 -18.43
C ILE A 436 17.93 -7.72 -18.96
N THR A 437 17.75 -7.41 -20.25
CA THR A 437 18.60 -6.42 -20.92
C THR A 437 17.98 -5.03 -20.92
N THR A 438 16.65 -4.95 -20.79
CA THR A 438 15.91 -3.70 -20.83
C THR A 438 15.40 -3.29 -19.45
N ILE A 439 15.33 -1.98 -19.25
CA ILE A 439 14.81 -1.37 -18.02
C ILE A 439 13.34 -1.74 -17.80
N ASP A 440 12.55 -1.93 -18.87
CA ASP A 440 11.16 -2.42 -18.80
C ASP A 440 11.10 -3.81 -18.15
N THR A 441 12.00 -4.72 -18.51
CA THR A 441 12.09 -6.05 -17.91
C THR A 441 12.48 -5.98 -16.44
N LEU A 442 13.48 -5.17 -16.11
CA LEU A 442 13.88 -4.95 -14.72
C LEU A 442 12.70 -4.40 -13.89
N SER A 443 11.97 -3.43 -14.43
CA SER A 443 10.83 -2.79 -13.75
C SER A 443 9.65 -3.74 -13.56
N SER A 444 9.33 -4.57 -14.56
CA SER A 444 8.31 -5.63 -14.43
C SER A 444 8.68 -6.62 -13.32
N LEU A 445 9.95 -7.02 -13.24
CA LEU A 445 10.43 -7.92 -12.19
C LEU A 445 10.38 -7.25 -10.80
N MET A 446 10.73 -5.97 -10.70
CA MET A 446 10.76 -5.24 -9.42
C MET A 446 9.39 -4.74 -8.93
N ASN A 447 8.30 -5.00 -9.68
CA ASN A 447 6.95 -4.64 -9.23
C ASN A 447 6.55 -5.42 -7.96
N SER A 448 6.37 -4.72 -6.84
CA SER A 448 6.00 -5.30 -5.54
C SER A 448 4.62 -5.96 -5.52
N ASP A 449 3.71 -5.60 -6.44
CA ASP A 449 2.37 -6.20 -6.52
C ASP A 449 2.45 -7.71 -6.79
N ASN A 450 3.51 -8.16 -7.47
CA ASN A 450 3.74 -9.57 -7.80
C ASN A 450 4.31 -10.40 -6.65
N GLY A 451 4.64 -9.78 -5.51
CA GLY A 451 5.28 -10.39 -4.35
C GLY A 451 6.72 -9.91 -4.18
N ASP A 452 7.34 -10.34 -3.08
CA ASP A 452 8.70 -9.93 -2.72
C ASP A 452 9.76 -10.87 -3.32
N TRP A 453 10.96 -10.32 -3.53
CA TRP A 453 12.16 -11.10 -3.86
C TRP A 453 12.97 -11.35 -2.59
N THR A 454 13.68 -12.47 -2.54
CA THR A 454 14.79 -12.59 -1.59
C THR A 454 15.94 -11.66 -1.98
N SER A 455 16.85 -11.40 -1.03
CA SER A 455 18.04 -10.60 -1.31
C SER A 455 18.88 -11.23 -2.44
N ASP A 456 19.03 -12.55 -2.46
CA ASP A 456 19.82 -13.23 -3.50
C ASP A 456 19.16 -13.17 -4.87
N GLN A 457 17.84 -13.35 -4.95
CA GLN A 457 17.09 -13.26 -6.22
C GLN A 457 17.14 -11.83 -6.78
N SER A 458 16.86 -10.82 -5.95
CA SER A 458 16.91 -9.42 -6.39
C SER A 458 18.32 -9.01 -6.82
N LYS A 459 19.36 -9.42 -6.08
CA LYS A 459 20.75 -9.21 -6.47
C LYS A 459 21.05 -9.86 -7.82
N ALA A 460 20.64 -11.11 -8.02
CA ALA A 460 20.84 -11.83 -9.29
C ALA A 460 20.18 -11.11 -10.47
N ILE A 461 18.93 -10.65 -10.31
CA ILE A 461 18.19 -9.90 -11.34
C ILE A 461 18.91 -8.59 -11.69
N ILE A 462 19.27 -7.80 -10.69
CA ILE A 462 19.87 -6.49 -10.91
C ILE A 462 21.28 -6.64 -11.52
N MET A 463 22.09 -7.56 -11.02
CA MET A 463 23.43 -7.80 -11.56
C MET A 463 23.38 -8.35 -13.00
N LYS A 464 22.37 -9.16 -13.34
CA LYS A 464 22.13 -9.62 -14.71
C LYS A 464 21.78 -8.45 -15.65
N TYR A 465 21.03 -7.47 -15.16
CA TYR A 465 20.76 -6.24 -15.91
C TYR A 465 22.03 -5.40 -16.11
N LEU A 466 22.83 -5.23 -15.05
CA LEU A 466 24.05 -4.43 -15.06
C LEU A 466 25.22 -5.09 -15.82
N SER A 467 25.15 -6.39 -16.16
CA SER A 467 26.18 -7.05 -16.97
C SER A 467 26.14 -6.65 -18.44
N VAL A 468 25.05 -6.00 -18.89
CA VAL A 468 24.96 -5.40 -20.22
C VAL A 468 25.69 -4.06 -20.20
N ALA A 469 26.71 -3.90 -21.06
CA ALA A 469 27.65 -2.78 -20.99
C ALA A 469 27.03 -1.37 -21.02
N VAL A 470 25.86 -1.20 -21.64
CA VAL A 470 25.16 0.09 -21.72
C VAL A 470 24.32 0.42 -20.49
N ASN A 471 24.07 -0.57 -19.62
CA ASN A 471 23.20 -0.43 -18.48
C ASN A 471 23.96 0.09 -17.25
N THR A 472 23.35 1.04 -16.55
CA THR A 472 23.91 1.65 -15.33
C THR A 472 22.80 1.87 -14.32
N LEU A 473 23.15 2.16 -13.06
CA LEU A 473 22.17 2.56 -12.03
C LEU A 473 21.78 4.05 -12.20
N GLY A 474 21.05 4.34 -13.28
CA GLY A 474 20.47 5.64 -13.54
C GLY A 474 19.19 5.90 -12.75
N THR A 475 18.59 7.08 -12.92
CA THR A 475 17.36 7.47 -12.21
C THR A 475 16.20 6.51 -12.44
N ALA A 476 16.04 6.00 -13.66
CA ALA A 476 14.95 5.08 -13.99
C ALA A 476 15.12 3.73 -13.26
N GLU A 477 16.34 3.22 -13.24
CA GLU A 477 16.74 1.99 -12.56
C GLU A 477 16.55 2.10 -11.06
N ILE A 478 17.03 3.19 -10.44
CA ILE A 478 16.87 3.43 -9.00
C ILE A 478 15.39 3.44 -8.61
N ASN A 479 14.57 4.14 -9.41
CA ASN A 479 13.13 4.22 -9.18
C ASN A 479 12.42 2.87 -9.37
N ALA A 480 12.88 2.05 -10.32
CA ALA A 480 12.33 0.72 -10.58
C ALA A 480 12.70 -0.27 -9.49
N ILE A 481 13.96 -0.27 -9.05
CA ILE A 481 14.50 -1.21 -8.06
C ILE A 481 13.94 -0.93 -6.66
N GLY A 482 13.82 0.36 -6.28
CA GLY A 482 13.28 0.76 -4.98
C GLY A 482 14.05 0.15 -3.81
N SER A 483 13.35 -0.47 -2.86
CA SER A 483 13.94 -1.07 -1.66
C SER A 483 14.85 -2.27 -1.95
N ASN A 484 14.72 -2.91 -3.12
CA ASN A 484 15.61 -4.01 -3.52
C ASN A 484 17.04 -3.53 -3.80
N LEU A 485 17.31 -2.22 -3.80
CA LEU A 485 18.64 -1.67 -3.95
C LEU A 485 19.58 -2.14 -2.80
N CYS A 486 19.00 -2.41 -1.63
CA CYS A 486 19.73 -2.92 -0.47
C CYS A 486 20.24 -4.36 -0.63
N SER A 487 19.92 -5.07 -1.72
CA SER A 487 20.54 -6.37 -2.02
C SER A 487 21.91 -6.25 -2.70
N LEU A 488 22.28 -5.06 -3.18
CA LEU A 488 23.53 -4.81 -3.89
C LEU A 488 24.69 -4.55 -2.94
N ASP A 489 25.89 -4.94 -3.35
CA ASP A 489 27.10 -4.66 -2.60
C ASP A 489 27.42 -3.16 -2.61
N SER A 490 28.03 -2.67 -1.53
CA SER A 490 28.39 -1.24 -1.39
C SER A 490 29.27 -0.72 -2.52
N SER A 491 30.07 -1.58 -3.17
CA SER A 491 30.88 -1.22 -4.34
C SER A 491 30.01 -0.90 -5.56
N VAL A 492 28.93 -1.66 -5.78
CA VAL A 492 27.97 -1.43 -6.87
C VAL A 492 27.16 -0.17 -6.59
N LEU A 493 26.70 0.03 -5.34
CA LEU A 493 25.97 1.24 -4.95
C LEU A 493 26.76 2.53 -5.19
N LYS A 494 28.08 2.50 -4.99
CA LYS A 494 28.98 3.64 -5.25
C LYS A 494 29.07 4.03 -6.73
N SER A 495 28.59 3.21 -7.66
CA SER A 495 28.49 3.57 -9.08
C SER A 495 27.34 4.54 -9.39
N ILE A 496 26.38 4.71 -8.46
CA ILE A 496 25.29 5.65 -8.62
C ILE A 496 25.84 7.08 -8.66
N THR A 497 25.50 7.81 -9.72
CA THR A 497 25.91 9.20 -9.86
C THR A 497 25.03 10.12 -9.01
N ALA A 498 25.61 11.24 -8.54
CA ALA A 498 24.86 12.24 -7.80
C ALA A 498 23.66 12.79 -8.60
N GLN A 499 23.82 12.97 -9.91
CA GLN A 499 22.72 13.43 -10.77
C GLN A 499 21.57 12.41 -10.87
N SER A 500 21.90 11.12 -10.90
CA SER A 500 20.90 10.05 -10.97
C SER A 500 20.08 9.97 -9.68
N LEU A 501 20.75 10.05 -8.53
CA LEU A 501 20.09 10.05 -7.22
C LEU A 501 19.30 11.34 -6.99
N LYS A 502 19.85 12.50 -7.36
CA LYS A 502 19.18 13.81 -7.27
C LYS A 502 17.78 13.80 -7.90
N SER A 503 17.63 13.07 -9.01
CA SER A 503 16.40 13.03 -9.80
C SER A 503 15.50 11.83 -9.48
N ALA A 504 15.93 10.95 -8.57
CA ALA A 504 15.18 9.77 -8.15
C ALA A 504 14.09 10.12 -7.12
N ASN A 505 13.15 9.19 -6.94
CA ASN A 505 12.19 9.21 -5.85
C ASN A 505 12.90 8.97 -4.51
N ALA A 506 12.25 9.34 -3.41
CA ALA A 506 12.75 9.03 -2.08
C ALA A 506 12.90 7.50 -1.92
N MET A 507 14.10 7.05 -1.53
CA MET A 507 14.41 5.64 -1.39
C MET A 507 14.16 5.15 0.03
N ASN A 508 13.54 3.98 0.17
CA ASN A 508 13.45 3.29 1.45
C ASN A 508 14.72 2.44 1.68
N VAL A 509 15.60 2.91 2.57
CA VAL A 509 16.85 2.21 2.91
C VAL A 509 16.77 1.43 4.21
N SER A 510 15.57 1.17 4.76
CA SER A 510 15.43 0.55 6.10
C SER A 510 16.17 -0.79 6.22
N SER A 511 16.07 -1.63 5.18
CA SER A 511 16.70 -2.97 5.08
C SER A 511 18.19 -2.95 4.77
N CYS A 512 18.77 -1.80 4.39
CA CYS A 512 20.18 -1.70 4.05
C CYS A 512 21.08 -1.88 5.29
N SER A 513 22.25 -2.48 5.08
CA SER A 513 23.35 -2.51 6.04
C SER A 513 23.91 -1.11 6.31
N ILE A 514 24.73 -1.00 7.35
CA ILE A 514 25.38 0.26 7.74
C ILE A 514 26.26 0.80 6.60
N ASP A 515 27.03 -0.06 5.94
CA ASP A 515 27.94 0.35 4.87
C ASP A 515 27.18 0.82 3.62
N GLN A 516 26.10 0.14 3.28
CA GLN A 516 25.22 0.53 2.17
C GLN A 516 24.56 1.89 2.46
N LYS A 517 24.04 2.08 3.67
CA LYS A 517 23.48 3.37 4.12
C LYS A 517 24.51 4.49 4.04
N SER A 518 25.73 4.25 4.51
CA SER A 518 26.83 5.23 4.45
C SER A 518 27.18 5.63 3.01
N ALA A 519 27.25 4.65 2.10
CA ALA A 519 27.50 4.91 0.68
C ALA A 519 26.38 5.75 0.04
N LEU A 520 25.12 5.36 0.23
CA LEU A 520 23.96 6.09 -0.30
C LEU A 520 23.83 7.50 0.29
N TYR A 521 24.07 7.65 1.60
CA TYR A 521 24.07 8.95 2.25
C TYR A 521 25.14 9.89 1.68
N SER A 522 26.35 9.39 1.45
CA SER A 522 27.43 10.20 0.85
C SER A 522 27.04 10.73 -0.54
N ILE A 523 26.42 9.88 -1.37
CA ILE A 523 25.92 10.27 -2.69
C ILE A 523 24.77 11.27 -2.56
N ALA A 524 23.80 11.03 -1.68
CA ALA A 524 22.67 11.91 -1.45
C ALA A 524 23.09 13.30 -0.96
N ASN A 525 24.03 13.36 -0.01
CA ASN A 525 24.58 14.61 0.50
C ASN A 525 25.25 15.45 -0.60
N SER A 526 25.97 14.80 -1.51
CA SER A 526 26.52 15.46 -2.72
C SER A 526 25.41 15.92 -3.67
N SER A 527 24.42 15.05 -3.92
CA SER A 527 23.29 15.28 -4.83
C SER A 527 22.45 16.50 -4.48
N PHE A 528 22.23 16.72 -3.18
CA PHE A 528 21.38 17.79 -2.66
C PHE A 528 22.17 18.97 -2.09
N SER A 529 23.48 19.04 -2.35
CA SER A 529 24.36 20.11 -1.84
C SER A 529 23.89 21.52 -2.19
N THR A 530 23.21 21.69 -3.34
CA THR A 530 22.63 22.97 -3.77
C THR A 530 21.47 23.47 -2.90
N GLN A 531 20.90 22.61 -2.05
CA GLN A 531 19.78 22.91 -1.17
C GLN A 531 20.25 23.21 0.26
N CYS A 532 21.55 23.06 0.55
CA CYS A 532 22.13 23.30 1.88
C CYS A 532 21.88 24.71 2.44
N SER A 533 21.58 25.69 1.58
CA SER A 533 21.23 27.06 2.00
C SER A 533 19.90 27.13 2.74
N ASP A 534 18.97 26.22 2.46
CA ASP A 534 17.70 26.09 3.18
C ASP A 534 17.66 24.74 3.92
N PRO A 535 17.79 24.74 5.26
CA PRO A 535 17.78 23.51 6.05
C PRO A 535 16.53 22.66 5.87
N THR A 536 15.37 23.27 5.55
CA THR A 536 14.09 22.56 5.54
C THR A 536 13.95 21.63 4.34
N PRO A 537 14.01 22.09 3.07
CA PRO A 537 13.93 21.21 1.92
C PRO A 537 15.12 20.25 1.85
N PHE A 538 16.32 20.68 2.27
CA PHE A 538 17.48 19.79 2.33
C PHE A 538 17.24 18.60 3.27
N TYR A 539 16.73 18.86 4.48
CA TYR A 539 16.38 17.80 5.41
C TYR A 539 15.34 16.84 4.82
N GLN A 540 14.28 17.37 4.21
CA GLN A 540 13.23 16.53 3.63
C GLN A 540 13.77 15.60 2.53
N LEU A 541 14.66 16.11 1.66
CA LEU A 541 15.28 15.33 0.59
C LEU A 541 16.27 14.28 1.11
N ILE A 542 17.02 14.57 2.18
CA ILE A 542 18.05 13.66 2.70
C ILE A 542 17.53 12.67 3.76
N SER A 543 16.38 12.95 4.37
CA SER A 543 15.86 12.23 5.54
C SER A 543 15.80 10.71 5.35
N SER A 544 15.41 10.26 4.16
CA SER A 544 15.29 8.84 3.83
C SER A 544 16.64 8.10 3.79
N TYR A 545 17.77 8.83 3.71
CA TYR A 545 19.11 8.27 3.64
C TYR A 545 19.87 8.31 4.98
N LEU A 546 19.33 8.97 6.01
CA LEU A 546 20.06 9.23 7.26
C LEU A 546 20.32 7.97 8.12
N GLY A 547 19.47 6.94 8.01
CA GLY A 547 19.56 5.74 8.85
C GLY A 547 19.69 6.03 10.36
N ASN A 548 20.00 5.00 11.16
CA ASN A 548 20.26 5.18 12.60
C ASN A 548 21.71 5.60 12.92
N VAL A 549 22.56 5.68 11.89
CA VAL A 549 24.03 5.79 12.01
C VAL A 549 24.47 7.26 12.01
N HIS A 550 23.74 8.15 11.34
CA HIS A 550 24.07 9.57 11.25
C HIS A 550 23.42 10.41 12.36
N LYS A 551 23.45 9.94 13.62
CA LYS A 551 23.00 10.71 14.80
C LYS A 551 23.70 12.07 14.92
N LYS A 552 24.96 12.19 14.45
CA LYS A 552 25.65 13.50 14.38
C LYS A 552 25.07 14.45 13.33
N ALA A 553 24.52 13.95 12.22
CA ALA A 553 23.77 14.78 11.28
C ALA A 553 22.45 15.23 11.91
N MET A 554 21.77 14.35 12.67
CA MET A 554 20.59 14.75 13.46
C MET A 554 20.89 15.88 14.46
N ASN A 555 22.08 15.94 15.07
CA ASN A 555 22.45 17.08 15.93
C ASN A 555 22.56 18.41 15.17
N LYS A 556 22.87 18.39 13.87
CA LYS A 556 22.85 19.59 13.01
C LYS A 556 21.42 20.01 12.63
N PHE A 557 20.47 19.08 12.72
CA PHE A 557 19.03 19.27 12.54
C PHE A 557 18.27 19.19 13.87
N SER A 558 18.95 19.31 15.01
CA SER A 558 18.31 19.41 16.32
C SER A 558 17.60 20.76 16.32
N PHE A 559 16.38 20.76 15.78
CA PHE A 559 15.42 21.83 15.98
C PHE A 559 15.28 21.95 17.49
N HIS A 560 15.87 22.99 18.06
CA HIS A 560 15.33 23.53 19.28
C HIS A 560 13.84 23.77 19.00
N LEU A 561 12.98 22.91 19.55
CA LEU A 561 11.63 23.30 19.91
C LEU A 561 11.77 24.38 20.99
N SER A 562 12.16 25.56 20.56
CA SER A 562 11.82 26.82 21.21
C SER A 562 10.61 27.33 20.44
N LEU A 563 9.44 26.81 20.83
CA LEU A 563 8.13 27.38 20.52
C LEU A 563 7.44 27.77 21.82
#